data_AF-A0A853CAA0-F1
#
_entry.id   AF-A0A853CAA0-F1
#
_cell.length_a   1.000
_cell.length_b   1.000
_cell.length_c   1.000
_cell.angle_alpha   90.00
_cell.angle_beta   90.00
_cell.angle_gamma   90.00
#
_symmetry.space_group_name_H-M   'P 1'
#
loop_
_entity.id
_entity.type
_entity.pdbx_description
1 polymer ?
#
loop_
_entity_poly.entity_id
_entity_poly.type
_entity_poly.pdbx_seq_one_letter_code
_entity_poly.pdbx_strand_id
1 'polypeptide(L)'
;MTTTSNTQLTDVSDMYTVHRAFRREFGLMPQLVRGVAAGDTGRAAVLADHGRRILTGLHYHHSGEDELLWPKLLERCPPDEELIHRMEGQHHRVEDCTERLTAALDRWEAEARPAVTTEVADTFAELADVLFLHLGEEEQNILPLAARHVSQEEWRQLGEHGFGQMAKSELPLMFWMVVEDATPAEATEMYANVPLPVRILLKTVFARKYRKYVARVRG
;
A
#
# COMPACT_ATOMS: atom_id res chain seq x y z
N MET A 1 -6.52 -46.30 3.42
CA MET A 1 -6.23 -45.28 4.45
C MET A 1 -6.34 -43.95 3.76
N THR A 2 -7.37 -43.18 4.09
CA THR A 2 -7.66 -41.88 3.50
C THR A 2 -6.75 -40.86 4.17
N THR A 3 -5.71 -40.40 3.47
CA THR A 3 -4.86 -39.31 3.96
C THR A 3 -5.65 -38.01 3.81
N THR A 4 -6.41 -37.63 4.83
CA THR A 4 -6.89 -36.26 4.98
C THR A 4 -5.67 -35.38 5.24
N SER A 5 -5.05 -34.86 4.16
CA SER A 5 -4.16 -33.73 4.25
C SER A 5 -5.01 -32.56 4.72
N ASN A 6 -4.97 -32.26 6.01
CA ASN A 6 -5.50 -31.03 6.57
C ASN A 6 -4.57 -29.91 6.08
N THR A 7 -4.75 -29.50 4.82
CA THR A 7 -3.88 -28.51 4.20
C THR A 7 -4.28 -27.17 4.77
N GLN A 8 -3.52 -26.72 5.76
CA GLN A 8 -3.67 -25.38 6.33
C GLN A 8 -3.51 -24.37 5.19
N LEU A 9 -4.54 -23.55 4.97
CA LEU A 9 -4.49 -22.46 4.01
C LEU A 9 -3.39 -21.48 4.42
N THR A 10 -2.76 -20.87 3.42
CA THR A 10 -1.84 -19.76 3.66
C THR A 10 -2.60 -18.58 4.23
N ASP A 11 -2.06 -18.00 5.29
CA ASP A 11 -2.56 -16.78 5.89
C ASP A 11 -2.15 -15.59 5.03
N VAL A 12 -3.17 -14.91 4.49
CA VAL A 12 -3.08 -13.74 3.61
C VAL A 12 -3.69 -12.48 4.27
N SER A 13 -3.93 -12.53 5.59
CA SER A 13 -4.61 -11.49 6.36
C SER A 13 -3.87 -10.14 6.36
N ASP A 14 -2.54 -10.18 6.23
CA ASP A 14 -1.68 -9.02 6.17
C ASP A 14 -1.99 -8.14 4.95
N MET A 15 -2.34 -8.73 3.81
CA MET A 15 -2.70 -7.99 2.60
C MET A 15 -3.92 -7.09 2.80
N TYR A 16 -4.96 -7.60 3.46
CA TYR A 16 -6.14 -6.79 3.80
C TYR A 16 -5.77 -5.59 4.68
N THR A 17 -4.80 -5.75 5.59
CA THR A 17 -4.34 -4.65 6.45
C THR A 17 -3.59 -3.60 5.64
N VAL A 18 -2.73 -4.02 4.72
CA VAL A 18 -2.02 -3.15 3.77
C VAL A 18 -3.02 -2.40 2.87
N HIS A 19 -3.99 -3.09 2.29
CA HIS A 19 -5.00 -2.49 1.42
C HIS A 19 -5.88 -1.48 2.14
N ARG A 20 -6.23 -1.70 3.42
CA ARG A 20 -6.95 -0.70 4.21
C ARG A 20 -6.13 0.57 4.39
N ALA A 21 -4.81 0.45 4.59
CA ALA A 21 -3.94 1.60 4.68
C ALA A 21 -3.89 2.38 3.35
N PHE A 22 -3.77 1.70 2.21
CA PHE A 22 -3.86 2.37 0.91
C PHE A 22 -5.20 3.07 0.69
N ARG A 23 -6.31 2.39 0.98
CA ARG A 23 -7.65 3.01 0.89
C ARG A 23 -7.77 4.26 1.74
N ARG A 24 -7.25 4.23 2.96
CA ARG A 24 -7.23 5.40 3.85
C ARG A 24 -6.38 6.53 3.27
N GLU A 25 -5.11 6.30 2.97
CA GLU A 25 -4.22 7.39 2.57
C GLU A 25 -4.62 8.00 1.21
N PHE A 26 -4.84 7.17 0.19
CA PHE A 26 -5.25 7.66 -1.13
C PHE A 26 -6.64 8.30 -1.10
N GLY A 27 -7.55 7.81 -0.25
CA GLY A 27 -8.88 8.40 -0.08
C GLY A 27 -8.86 9.78 0.59
N LEU A 28 -7.88 10.05 1.46
CA LEU A 28 -7.75 11.35 2.14
C LEU A 28 -7.12 12.43 1.24
N MET A 29 -6.19 12.04 0.36
CA MET A 29 -5.36 12.98 -0.39
C MET A 29 -6.12 14.02 -1.22
N PRO A 30 -7.18 13.68 -2.00
CA PRO A 30 -7.90 14.67 -2.80
C PRO A 30 -8.43 15.84 -1.96
N GLN A 31 -8.99 15.55 -0.78
CA GLN A 31 -9.55 16.59 0.10
C GLN A 31 -8.46 17.41 0.77
N LEU A 32 -7.38 16.75 1.23
CA LEU A 32 -6.25 17.43 1.84
C LEU A 32 -5.57 18.41 0.85
N VAL A 33 -5.40 17.99 -0.40
CA VAL A 33 -4.83 18.81 -1.48
C VAL A 33 -5.75 19.99 -1.81
N ARG A 34 -7.06 19.76 -1.98
CA ARG A 34 -8.03 20.87 -2.23
C ARG A 34 -8.08 21.88 -1.09
N GLY A 35 -7.78 21.47 0.13
CA GLY A 35 -7.74 22.33 1.32
C GLY A 35 -6.51 23.25 1.39
N VAL A 36 -5.53 23.12 0.51
CA VAL A 36 -4.33 23.97 0.51
C VAL A 36 -4.65 25.35 -0.07
N ALA A 37 -4.32 26.39 0.70
CA ALA A 37 -4.48 27.77 0.24
C ALA A 37 -3.57 28.06 -0.96
N ALA A 38 -4.04 28.87 -1.91
CA ALA A 38 -3.27 29.26 -3.08
C ALA A 38 -1.94 29.91 -2.67
N GLY A 39 -0.82 29.37 -3.16
CA GLY A 39 0.54 29.84 -2.83
C GLY A 39 1.10 29.33 -1.51
N ASP A 40 0.39 28.49 -0.74
CA ASP A 40 0.93 27.85 0.47
C ASP A 40 1.83 26.65 0.12
N THR A 41 3.04 26.97 -0.36
CA THR A 41 4.05 25.97 -0.74
C THR A 41 4.56 25.17 0.47
N GLY A 42 4.48 25.71 1.68
CA GLY A 42 4.85 25.00 2.91
C GLY A 42 3.90 23.84 3.20
N ARG A 43 2.59 24.06 3.07
CA ARG A 43 1.59 22.99 3.19
C ARG A 43 1.63 22.03 2.01
N ALA A 44 1.81 22.55 0.79
CA ALA A 44 1.95 21.72 -0.41
C ALA A 44 3.13 20.74 -0.28
N ALA A 45 4.30 21.19 0.18
CA ALA A 45 5.46 20.33 0.40
C ALA A 45 5.21 19.19 1.39
N VAL A 46 4.45 19.44 2.46
CA VAL A 46 4.07 18.38 3.42
C VAL A 46 3.24 17.30 2.75
N LEU A 47 2.26 17.70 1.94
CA LEU A 47 1.37 16.76 1.27
C LEU A 47 2.05 16.09 0.07
N ALA A 48 2.97 16.77 -0.61
CA ALA A 48 3.78 16.20 -1.67
C ALA A 48 4.73 15.12 -1.14
N ASP A 49 5.43 15.36 -0.01
CA ASP A 49 6.26 14.33 0.64
C ASP A 49 5.43 13.11 1.04
N HIS A 50 4.26 13.33 1.64
CA HIS A 50 3.36 12.23 2.00
C HIS A 50 2.85 11.48 0.76
N GLY A 51 2.44 12.21 -0.29
CA GLY A 51 2.00 11.66 -1.56
C GLY A 51 3.07 10.76 -2.19
N ARG A 52 4.31 11.23 -2.32
CA ARG A 52 5.43 10.43 -2.83
C ARG A 52 5.65 9.17 -2.00
N ARG A 53 5.56 9.30 -0.67
CA ARG A 53 5.78 8.18 0.25
C ARG A 53 4.75 7.07 0.08
N ILE A 54 3.46 7.41 -0.08
CA ILE A 54 2.41 6.40 -0.30
C ILE A 54 2.48 5.82 -1.72
N LEU A 55 2.89 6.60 -2.71
CA LEU A 55 3.15 6.12 -4.08
C LEU A 55 4.31 5.13 -4.12
N THR A 56 5.41 5.41 -3.43
CA THR A 56 6.54 4.48 -3.30
C THR A 56 6.13 3.19 -2.58
N GLY A 57 5.33 3.29 -1.52
CA GLY A 57 4.78 2.11 -0.84
C GLY A 57 3.91 1.26 -1.77
N LEU A 58 3.05 1.89 -2.56
CA LEU A 58 2.21 1.23 -3.56
C LEU A 58 3.04 0.53 -4.64
N HIS A 59 4.07 1.20 -5.16
CA HIS A 59 4.97 0.61 -6.15
C HIS A 59 5.66 -0.66 -5.62
N TYR A 60 6.17 -0.65 -4.39
CA TYR A 60 6.82 -1.83 -3.79
C TYR A 60 5.85 -2.99 -3.49
N HIS A 61 4.57 -2.68 -3.27
CA HIS A 61 3.52 -3.67 -3.12
C HIS A 61 3.20 -4.34 -4.46
N HIS A 62 2.87 -3.54 -5.49
CA HIS A 62 2.53 -4.08 -6.82
C HIS A 62 3.72 -4.80 -7.47
N SER A 63 4.94 -4.26 -7.39
CA SER A 63 6.12 -4.96 -7.92
C SER A 63 6.38 -6.29 -7.23
N GLY A 64 6.08 -6.42 -5.93
CA GLY A 64 6.15 -7.69 -5.23
C GLY A 64 5.17 -8.72 -5.78
N GLU A 65 3.96 -8.30 -6.13
CA GLU A 65 2.96 -9.17 -6.76
C GLU A 65 3.34 -9.54 -8.19
N ASP A 66 3.79 -8.55 -8.98
CA ASP A 66 4.22 -8.74 -10.36
C ASP A 66 5.39 -9.71 -10.48
N GLU A 67 6.38 -9.57 -9.59
CA GLU A 67 7.59 -10.39 -9.64
C GLU A 67 7.42 -11.76 -8.98
N LEU A 68 6.57 -11.86 -7.93
CA LEU A 68 6.54 -13.05 -7.07
C LEU A 68 5.20 -13.77 -7.04
N LEU A 69 4.07 -13.07 -7.20
CA LEU A 69 2.73 -13.66 -7.07
C LEU A 69 2.15 -14.10 -8.40
N TRP A 70 2.03 -13.19 -9.38
CA TRP A 70 1.41 -13.50 -10.68
C TRP A 70 2.06 -14.68 -11.39
N PRO A 71 3.41 -14.79 -11.47
CA PRO A 71 4.04 -15.93 -12.12
C PRO A 71 3.67 -17.27 -11.48
N LYS A 72 3.55 -17.31 -10.14
CA LYS A 72 3.17 -18.53 -9.41
C LYS A 72 1.71 -18.90 -9.66
N LEU A 73 0.81 -17.91 -9.67
CA LEU A 73 -0.60 -18.16 -9.94
C LEU A 73 -0.84 -18.57 -11.39
N LEU A 74 -0.11 -18.01 -12.36
CA LEU A 74 -0.17 -18.44 -13.77
C LEU A 74 0.27 -19.90 -13.92
N GLU A 75 1.34 -20.30 -13.22
CA GLU A 75 1.83 -21.68 -13.23
C GLU A 75 0.82 -22.65 -12.57
N ARG A 76 0.20 -22.26 -11.46
CA ARG A 76 -0.55 -23.17 -10.57
C ARG A 76 -2.06 -23.12 -10.75
N CYS A 77 -2.59 -22.06 -11.34
CA CYS A 77 -4.00 -21.83 -11.58
C CYS A 77 -4.30 -21.54 -13.07
N PRO A 78 -3.94 -22.42 -14.03
CA PRO A 78 -4.22 -22.17 -15.46
C PRO A 78 -5.68 -21.82 -15.79
N PRO A 79 -6.71 -22.38 -15.12
CA PRO A 79 -8.09 -21.96 -15.36
C PRO A 79 -8.40 -20.50 -15.06
N ASP A 80 -7.56 -19.82 -14.27
CA ASP A 80 -7.72 -18.43 -13.81
C ASP A 80 -6.75 -17.45 -14.52
N GLU A 81 -6.11 -17.87 -15.62
CA GLU A 81 -5.13 -17.06 -16.38
C GLU A 81 -5.69 -15.69 -16.81
N GLU A 82 -6.93 -15.64 -17.33
CA GLU A 82 -7.57 -14.38 -17.73
C GLU A 82 -7.79 -13.42 -16.56
N LEU A 83 -8.00 -13.93 -15.35
CA LEU A 83 -8.10 -13.12 -14.14
C LEU A 83 -6.72 -12.52 -13.80
N ILE A 84 -5.66 -13.31 -13.88
CA ILE A 84 -4.31 -12.84 -13.53
C ILE A 84 -3.83 -11.78 -14.51
N HIS A 85 -3.99 -11.99 -15.82
CA HIS A 85 -3.68 -10.96 -16.82
C HIS A 85 -4.51 -9.69 -16.68
N ARG A 86 -5.75 -9.81 -16.16
CA ARG A 86 -6.56 -8.64 -15.82
C ARG A 86 -5.96 -7.85 -14.64
N MET A 87 -5.41 -8.52 -13.62
CA MET A 87 -4.71 -7.86 -12.51
C MET A 87 -3.47 -7.10 -13.00
N GLU A 88 -2.63 -7.74 -13.82
CA GLU A 88 -1.47 -7.09 -14.46
C GLU A 88 -1.90 -5.85 -15.28
N GLY A 89 -2.98 -5.98 -16.06
CA GLY A 89 -3.55 -4.85 -16.79
C GLY A 89 -4.06 -3.72 -15.88
N GLN A 90 -4.57 -4.04 -14.70
CA GLN A 90 -4.97 -3.04 -13.70
C GLN A 90 -3.75 -2.37 -13.05
N HIS A 91 -2.65 -3.08 -12.81
CA HIS A 91 -1.40 -2.50 -12.32
C HIS A 91 -0.87 -1.41 -13.27
N HIS A 92 -0.84 -1.68 -14.57
CA HIS A 92 -0.41 -0.67 -15.56
C HIS A 92 -1.28 0.60 -15.51
N ARG A 93 -2.60 0.47 -15.31
CA ARG A 93 -3.48 1.64 -15.18
C ARG A 93 -3.21 2.44 -13.89
N VAL A 94 -2.86 1.75 -12.81
CA VAL A 94 -2.43 2.40 -11.57
C VAL A 94 -1.10 3.13 -11.80
N GLU A 95 -0.15 2.49 -12.47
CA GLU A 95 1.17 3.06 -12.82
C GLU A 95 1.04 4.33 -13.69
N ASP A 96 0.19 4.31 -14.72
CA ASP A 96 -0.10 5.50 -15.55
C ASP A 96 -0.60 6.70 -14.70
N CYS A 97 -1.34 6.43 -13.63
CA CYS A 97 -1.80 7.46 -12.70
C CYS A 97 -0.67 7.94 -11.77
N THR A 98 0.17 7.03 -11.26
CA THR A 98 1.27 7.37 -10.34
C THR A 98 2.35 8.19 -11.05
N GLU A 99 2.66 7.92 -12.31
CA GLU A 99 3.63 8.68 -13.11
C GLU A 99 3.19 10.14 -13.31
N ARG A 100 1.94 10.33 -13.77
CA ARG A 100 1.35 11.66 -13.94
C ARG A 100 1.33 12.44 -12.63
N LEU A 101 0.91 11.77 -11.56
CA LEU A 101 0.82 12.37 -10.24
C LEU A 101 2.19 12.79 -9.71
N THR A 102 3.22 11.97 -9.91
CA THR A 102 4.60 12.30 -9.49
C THR A 102 5.08 13.60 -10.14
N ALA A 103 4.88 13.75 -11.45
CA ALA A 103 5.23 14.97 -12.16
C ALA A 103 4.40 16.19 -11.73
N ALA A 104 3.11 16.00 -11.41
CA ALA A 104 2.24 17.07 -10.93
C ALA A 104 2.62 17.53 -9.51
N LEU A 105 3.00 16.60 -8.62
CA LEU A 105 3.46 16.90 -7.27
C LEU A 105 4.71 17.80 -7.26
N ASP A 106 5.66 17.58 -8.19
CA ASP A 106 6.87 18.42 -8.30
C ASP A 106 6.54 19.89 -8.62
N ARG A 107 5.61 20.09 -9.57
CA ARG A 107 5.15 21.45 -9.91
C ARG A 107 4.34 22.07 -8.79
N TRP A 108 3.50 21.27 -8.15
CA TRP A 108 2.60 21.74 -7.10
C TRP A 108 3.36 22.16 -5.84
N GLU A 109 4.36 21.39 -5.43
CA GLU A 109 5.23 21.71 -4.30
C GLU A 109 5.95 23.05 -4.47
N ALA A 110 6.40 23.35 -5.70
CA ALA A 110 7.14 24.57 -6.00
C ALA A 110 6.27 25.85 -5.98
N GLU A 111 4.98 25.74 -6.35
CA GLU A 111 4.19 26.93 -6.69
C GLU A 111 2.81 27.00 -6.01
N ALA A 112 2.23 25.86 -5.60
CA ALA A 112 0.90 25.73 -5.01
C ALA A 112 -0.18 26.55 -5.76
N ARG A 113 -0.08 26.62 -7.10
CA ARG A 113 -1.04 27.35 -7.95
C ARG A 113 -2.39 26.63 -7.97
N PRO A 114 -3.52 27.35 -7.97
CA PRO A 114 -4.86 26.73 -7.98
C PRO A 114 -5.06 25.69 -9.08
N ALA A 115 -4.60 25.96 -10.30
CA ALA A 115 -4.72 25.01 -11.41
C ALA A 115 -3.96 23.70 -11.16
N VAL A 116 -2.76 23.77 -10.59
CA VAL A 116 -1.94 22.58 -10.27
C VAL A 116 -2.50 21.86 -9.03
N THR A 117 -3.06 22.60 -8.06
CA THR A 117 -3.79 22.00 -6.93
C THR A 117 -4.97 21.16 -7.43
N THR A 118 -5.75 21.69 -8.38
CA THR A 118 -6.85 20.94 -9.01
C THR A 118 -6.33 19.71 -9.75
N GLU A 119 -5.27 19.85 -10.56
CA GLU A 119 -4.64 18.73 -11.27
C GLU A 119 -4.21 17.60 -10.31
N VAL A 120 -3.49 17.92 -9.23
CA VAL A 120 -3.04 16.95 -8.23
C VAL A 120 -4.22 16.29 -7.53
N ALA A 121 -5.22 17.07 -7.10
CA ALA A 121 -6.38 16.53 -6.41
C ALA A 121 -7.23 15.61 -7.29
N ASP A 122 -7.44 15.98 -8.56
CA ASP A 122 -8.20 15.19 -9.53
C ASP A 122 -7.43 13.91 -9.89
N THR A 123 -6.10 13.99 -10.06
CA THR A 123 -5.27 12.81 -10.34
C THR A 123 -5.22 11.84 -9.15
N PHE A 124 -5.18 12.34 -7.90
CA PHE A 124 -5.33 11.48 -6.72
C PHE A 124 -6.71 10.81 -6.68
N ALA A 125 -7.78 11.52 -7.06
CA ALA A 125 -9.13 10.95 -7.09
C ALA A 125 -9.23 9.85 -8.15
N GLU A 126 -8.69 10.08 -9.34
CA GLU A 126 -8.60 9.08 -10.41
C GLU A 126 -7.79 7.86 -9.98
N LEU A 127 -6.62 8.07 -9.36
CA LEU A 127 -5.78 7.00 -8.81
C LEU A 127 -6.54 6.20 -7.74
N ALA A 128 -7.26 6.86 -6.84
CA ALA A 128 -8.07 6.18 -5.83
C ALA A 128 -9.17 5.32 -6.46
N ASP A 129 -9.88 5.82 -7.48
CA ASP A 129 -10.92 5.06 -8.16
C ASP A 129 -10.38 3.78 -8.81
N VAL A 130 -9.28 3.88 -9.56
CA VAL A 130 -8.69 2.71 -10.23
C VAL A 130 -8.07 1.74 -9.22
N LEU A 131 -7.39 2.25 -8.21
CA LEU A 131 -6.76 1.45 -7.17
C LEU A 131 -7.82 0.70 -6.36
N PHE A 132 -8.90 1.35 -5.93
CA PHE A 132 -9.87 0.70 -5.05
C PHE A 132 -10.67 -0.39 -5.76
N LEU A 133 -10.92 -0.21 -7.06
CA LEU A 133 -11.48 -1.27 -7.90
C LEU A 133 -10.52 -2.47 -7.97
N HIS A 134 -9.23 -2.20 -8.22
CA HIS A 134 -8.20 -3.23 -8.28
C HIS A 134 -8.08 -4.00 -6.96
N LEU A 135 -7.86 -3.30 -5.84
CA LEU A 135 -7.73 -3.93 -4.51
C LEU A 135 -8.97 -4.75 -4.13
N GLY A 136 -10.18 -4.29 -4.50
CA GLY A 136 -11.41 -5.02 -4.26
C GLY A 136 -11.51 -6.31 -5.06
N GLU A 137 -11.08 -6.30 -6.32
CA GLU A 137 -11.07 -7.48 -7.16
C GLU A 137 -10.00 -8.48 -6.73
N GLU A 138 -8.83 -7.99 -6.34
CA GLU A 138 -7.76 -8.81 -5.81
C GLU A 138 -8.18 -9.53 -4.51
N GLU A 139 -8.74 -8.78 -3.55
CA GLU A 139 -9.26 -9.34 -2.29
C GLU A 139 -10.33 -10.41 -2.53
N GLN A 140 -11.20 -10.19 -3.51
CA GLN A 140 -12.30 -11.11 -3.81
C GLN A 140 -11.85 -12.38 -4.54
N ASN A 141 -10.87 -12.27 -5.45
CA ASN A 141 -10.58 -13.32 -6.42
C ASN A 141 -9.16 -13.87 -6.33
N ILE A 142 -8.16 -13.02 -6.10
CA ILE A 142 -6.75 -13.41 -6.02
C ILE A 142 -6.40 -13.98 -4.65
N LEU A 143 -6.74 -13.28 -3.56
CA LEU A 143 -6.34 -13.73 -2.22
C LEU A 143 -6.86 -15.14 -1.88
N PRO A 144 -8.08 -15.56 -2.28
CA PRO A 144 -8.51 -16.95 -2.13
C PRO A 144 -7.72 -17.95 -2.99
N LEU A 145 -7.18 -17.55 -4.14
CA LEU A 145 -6.28 -18.39 -4.94
C LEU A 145 -4.91 -18.49 -4.27
N ALA A 146 -4.34 -17.36 -3.83
CA ALA A 146 -3.08 -17.33 -3.10
C ALA A 146 -3.13 -18.20 -1.84
N ALA A 147 -4.20 -18.08 -1.03
CA ALA A 147 -4.40 -18.88 0.17
C ALA A 147 -4.39 -20.41 -0.10
N ARG A 148 -4.81 -20.85 -1.30
CA ARG A 148 -4.90 -22.26 -1.69
C ARG A 148 -3.65 -22.77 -2.42
N HIS A 149 -2.95 -21.92 -3.15
CA HIS A 149 -1.94 -22.33 -4.14
C HIS A 149 -0.54 -21.76 -3.89
N VAL A 150 -0.39 -20.83 -2.95
CA VAL A 150 0.90 -20.27 -2.53
C VAL A 150 1.19 -20.79 -1.12
N SER A 151 2.44 -21.16 -0.83
CA SER A 151 2.82 -21.57 0.54
C SER A 151 3.05 -20.37 1.45
N GLN A 152 2.95 -20.56 2.78
CA GLN A 152 3.21 -19.48 3.73
C GLN A 152 4.62 -18.87 3.58
N GLU A 153 5.61 -19.69 3.22
CA GLU A 153 6.98 -19.22 3.01
C GLU A 153 7.10 -18.35 1.76
N GLU A 154 6.43 -18.74 0.66
CA GLU A 154 6.38 -17.91 -0.55
C GLU A 154 5.63 -16.61 -0.30
N TRP A 155 4.52 -16.66 0.44
CA TRP A 155 3.76 -15.48 0.82
C TRP A 155 4.60 -14.50 1.65
N ARG A 156 5.38 -15.02 2.60
CA ARG A 156 6.31 -14.22 3.41
C ARG A 156 7.34 -13.48 2.54
N GLN A 157 7.77 -14.07 1.42
CA GLN A 157 8.70 -13.42 0.49
C GLN A 157 8.12 -12.18 -0.19
N LEU A 158 6.80 -12.12 -0.44
CA LEU A 158 6.15 -10.91 -0.96
C LEU A 158 6.32 -9.75 0.01
N GLY A 159 6.00 -9.98 1.29
CA GLY A 159 6.19 -8.97 2.34
C GLY A 159 7.64 -8.55 2.51
N GLU A 160 8.58 -9.51 2.46
CA GLU A 160 10.02 -9.23 2.51
C GLU A 160 10.52 -8.42 1.32
N HIS A 161 10.00 -8.70 0.12
CA HIS A 161 10.31 -7.95 -1.08
C HIS A 161 9.89 -6.48 -0.91
N GLY A 162 8.62 -6.24 -0.55
CA GLY A 162 8.11 -4.88 -0.38
C GLY A 162 8.88 -4.06 0.67
N PHE A 163 9.15 -4.65 1.85
CA PHE A 163 9.93 -3.97 2.88
C PHE A 163 11.43 -3.89 2.57
N GLY A 164 11.98 -4.86 1.84
CA GLY A 164 13.39 -4.95 1.49
C GLY A 164 13.86 -3.82 0.58
N GLN A 165 12.96 -3.27 -0.23
CA GLN A 165 13.23 -2.12 -1.11
C GLN A 165 13.24 -0.77 -0.37
N MET A 166 12.68 -0.70 0.85
CA MET A 166 12.58 0.56 1.60
C MET A 166 13.88 0.89 2.36
N ALA A 167 14.17 2.18 2.49
CA ALA A 167 15.23 2.62 3.39
C ALA A 167 14.86 2.26 4.85
N LYS A 168 15.83 1.74 5.62
CA LYS A 168 15.61 1.29 7.01
C LYS A 168 15.03 2.37 7.93
N SER A 169 15.29 3.65 7.63
CA SER A 169 14.75 4.79 8.37
C SER A 169 13.25 5.01 8.15
N GLU A 170 12.69 4.50 7.06
CA GLU A 170 11.29 4.69 6.65
C GLU A 170 10.38 3.57 7.14
N LEU A 171 10.94 2.36 7.32
CA LEU A 171 10.22 1.18 7.79
C LEU A 171 9.34 1.44 9.03
N PRO A 172 9.78 2.14 10.09
CA PRO A 172 8.93 2.36 11.25
C PRO A 172 7.72 3.24 10.96
N LEU A 173 7.83 4.18 10.01
CA LEU A 173 6.73 5.05 9.62
C LEU A 173 5.72 4.26 8.78
N MET A 174 6.20 3.49 7.79
CA MET A 174 5.36 2.64 6.96
C MET A 174 4.64 1.58 7.80
N PHE A 175 5.34 0.92 8.73
CA PHE A 175 4.76 -0.04 9.64
C PHE A 175 3.57 0.55 10.42
N TRP A 176 3.73 1.75 10.99
CA TRP A 176 2.64 2.40 11.72
C TRP A 176 1.51 2.90 10.82
N MET A 177 1.81 3.22 9.57
CA MET A 177 0.78 3.51 8.56
C MET A 177 -0.10 2.28 8.33
N VAL A 178 0.49 1.10 8.17
CA VAL A 178 -0.31 -0.12 7.99
C VAL A 178 -1.09 -0.48 9.26
N VAL A 179 -0.47 -0.37 10.43
CA VAL A 179 -1.08 -0.76 11.71
C VAL A 179 -2.18 0.21 12.19
N GLU A 180 -2.30 1.43 11.64
CA GLU A 180 -3.28 2.43 12.11
C GLU A 180 -4.73 1.89 12.14
N ASP A 181 -5.13 1.14 11.10
CA ASP A 181 -6.47 0.54 10.97
C ASP A 181 -6.46 -0.98 11.16
N ALA A 182 -5.41 -1.52 11.80
CA ALA A 182 -5.35 -2.93 12.13
C ALA A 182 -6.22 -3.22 13.37
N THR A 183 -6.98 -4.31 13.32
CA THR A 183 -7.60 -4.88 14.52
C THR A 183 -6.53 -5.33 15.52
N PRO A 184 -6.87 -5.52 16.81
CA PRO A 184 -5.90 -6.02 17.79
C PRO A 184 -5.25 -7.36 17.42
N ALA A 185 -5.98 -8.22 16.70
CA ALA A 185 -5.47 -9.50 16.21
C ALA A 185 -4.44 -9.29 15.10
N GLU A 186 -4.79 -8.56 14.03
CA GLU A 186 -3.89 -8.26 12.91
C GLU A 186 -2.64 -7.50 13.38
N ALA A 187 -2.80 -6.53 14.30
CA ALA A 187 -1.66 -5.82 14.87
C ALA A 187 -0.72 -6.80 15.61
N THR A 188 -1.27 -7.76 16.35
CA THR A 188 -0.47 -8.79 17.05
C THR A 188 0.32 -9.65 16.07
N GLU A 189 -0.30 -10.04 14.96
CA GLU A 189 0.32 -10.82 13.88
C GLU A 189 1.44 -10.01 13.19
N MET A 190 1.21 -8.75 12.85
CA MET A 190 2.24 -7.88 12.27
C MET A 190 3.46 -7.71 13.19
N TYR A 191 3.27 -7.76 14.52
CA TYR A 191 4.37 -7.73 15.49
C TYR A 191 5.04 -9.08 15.72
N ALA A 192 4.46 -10.21 15.29
CA ALA A 192 4.90 -11.55 15.70
C ALA A 192 6.35 -11.85 15.30
N ASN A 193 6.74 -11.42 14.09
CA ASN A 193 8.07 -11.64 13.53
C ASN A 193 9.08 -10.53 13.87
N VAL A 194 8.66 -9.50 14.61
CA VAL A 194 9.54 -8.39 14.99
C VAL A 194 10.32 -8.74 16.27
N PRO A 195 11.65 -8.57 16.34
CA PRO A 195 12.40 -8.79 17.57
C PRO A 195 11.91 -7.92 18.74
N LEU A 196 11.90 -8.46 19.97
CA LEU A 196 11.34 -7.77 21.14
C LEU A 196 11.89 -6.34 21.38
N PRO A 197 13.21 -6.08 21.26
CA PRO A 197 13.73 -4.72 21.41
C PRO A 197 13.15 -3.75 20.36
N VAL A 198 12.97 -4.21 19.12
CA VAL A 198 12.39 -3.43 18.03
C VAL A 198 10.90 -3.20 18.27
N ARG A 199 10.16 -4.22 18.74
CA ARG A 199 8.75 -4.07 19.14
C ARG A 199 8.55 -2.98 20.18
N ILE A 200 9.42 -2.91 21.20
CA ILE A 200 9.34 -1.88 22.24
C ILE A 200 9.54 -0.49 21.62
N LEU A 201 10.55 -0.31 20.76
CA LEU A 201 10.77 0.96 20.06
C LEU A 201 9.60 1.34 19.15
N LEU A 202 9.02 0.38 18.42
CA LEU A 202 7.84 0.58 17.58
C LEU A 202 6.67 1.09 18.42
N LYS A 203 6.34 0.41 19.50
CA LYS A 203 5.22 0.73 20.41
C LYS A 203 5.37 2.04 21.18
N THR A 204 6.58 2.60 21.26
CA THR A 204 6.86 3.80 22.07
C THR A 204 7.30 4.99 21.22
N VAL A 205 8.57 4.99 20.80
CA VAL A 205 9.21 6.08 20.07
C VAL A 205 8.57 6.27 18.70
N PHE A 206 8.43 5.20 17.93
CA PHE A 206 7.92 5.31 16.56
C PHE A 206 6.41 5.55 16.53
N ALA A 207 5.63 5.00 17.47
CA ALA A 207 4.22 5.36 17.64
C ALA A 207 4.04 6.87 17.86
N ARG A 208 4.90 7.49 18.69
CA ARG A 208 4.86 8.94 18.91
C ARG A 208 5.30 9.73 17.69
N LYS A 209 6.32 9.26 16.97
CA LYS A 209 6.77 9.89 15.71
C LYS A 209 5.67 9.82 14.65
N TYR A 210 5.02 8.68 14.49
CA TYR A 210 3.91 8.48 13.57
C TYR A 210 2.74 9.41 13.89
N ARG A 211 2.30 9.49 15.15
CA ARG A 211 1.24 10.44 15.55
C ARG A 211 1.57 11.90 15.20
N LYS A 212 2.82 12.33 15.43
CA LYS A 212 3.27 13.67 15.04
C LYS A 212 3.28 13.86 13.52
N TYR A 213 3.70 12.84 12.78
CA TYR A 213 3.70 12.84 11.32
C TYR A 213 2.27 12.96 10.78
N VAL A 214 1.36 12.11 11.24
CA VAL A 214 -0.05 12.12 10.82
C VAL A 214 -0.72 13.44 11.16
N ALA A 215 -0.51 14.01 12.36
CA ALA A 215 -1.03 15.33 12.70
C ALA A 215 -0.52 16.41 11.72
N ARG A 216 0.76 16.36 11.34
CA ARG A 216 1.32 17.27 10.34
C ARG A 216 0.67 17.09 8.96
N VAL A 217 0.37 15.85 8.56
CA VAL A 217 -0.21 15.53 7.25
C VAL A 217 -1.70 15.85 7.20
N ARG A 218 -2.48 15.50 8.22
CA ARG A 218 -3.95 15.52 8.19
C ARG A 218 -4.59 16.71 8.89
N GLY A 219 -3.82 17.49 9.68
CA GLY A 219 -4.30 18.63 10.45
C GLY A 219 -4.67 18.25 11.87
#